data_AF-A0A2V5W2H8-F1
#
_entry.id   AF-A0A2V5W2H8-F1
#
_cell.length_a   1.000
_cell.length_b   1.000
_cell.length_c   1.000
_cell.angle_alpha   90.00
_cell.angle_beta   90.00
_cell.angle_gamma   90.00
#
_symmetry.space_group_name_H-M   'P 1'
#
loop_
_entity.id
_entity.type
_entity.pdbx_description
1 polymer ?
#
loop_
_entity_poly.entity_id
_entity_poly.type
_entity_poly.pdbx_seq_one_letter_code
_entity_poly.pdbx_strand_id
1 'polypeptide(L)'
;MNRPSSLKSRLWTGASVAVLGALLYALSSVFVPGAGAKAEKKTEKRVEKKPEKKKLSGAELYSMHCNRCHPERYPTERTAAQWKTILLHMRVRANLPAEQSQMILKYLQDNSGR
;
A
#
# COMPACT_ATOMS: atom_id res chain seq x y z
N MET A 1 -50.11 -34.34 -22.89
CA MET A 1 -48.72 -34.75 -23.20
C MET A 1 -47.87 -33.49 -23.29
N ASN A 2 -46.69 -33.27 -22.71
CA ASN A 2 -45.87 -33.86 -21.65
C ASN A 2 -44.98 -32.69 -21.16
N ARG A 3 -44.83 -32.49 -19.84
CA ARG A 3 -43.85 -31.54 -19.27
C ARG A 3 -42.58 -32.30 -18.87
N PRO A 4 -41.41 -32.10 -19.51
CA PRO A 4 -40.12 -32.54 -18.97
C PRO A 4 -39.37 -31.33 -18.40
N SER A 5 -39.17 -31.26 -17.08
CA SER A 5 -38.03 -31.82 -16.33
C SER A 5 -36.95 -30.77 -15.97
N SER A 6 -37.37 -29.67 -15.33
CA SER A 6 -36.49 -28.64 -14.75
C SER A 6 -35.72 -29.09 -13.48
N LEU A 7 -35.90 -30.32 -13.00
CA LEU A 7 -35.29 -30.78 -11.74
C LEU A 7 -33.87 -31.37 -11.91
N LYS A 8 -33.46 -31.78 -13.12
CA LYS A 8 -32.15 -32.43 -13.33
C LYS A 8 -30.97 -31.45 -13.42
N SER A 9 -31.21 -30.17 -13.73
CA SER A 9 -30.12 -29.18 -13.86
C SER A 9 -29.58 -28.69 -12.52
N ARG A 10 -30.37 -28.74 -11.44
CA ARG A 10 -29.96 -28.29 -10.10
C ARG A 10 -29.19 -29.32 -9.27
N LEU A 11 -29.28 -30.61 -9.63
CA LEU A 11 -28.57 -31.67 -8.92
C LEU A 11 -27.14 -31.91 -9.45
N TRP A 12 -26.80 -31.44 -10.65
CA TRP A 12 -25.48 -31.70 -11.25
C TRP A 12 -24.41 -30.66 -10.90
N THR A 13 -24.79 -29.44 -10.51
CA THR A 13 -23.83 -28.39 -10.12
C THR A 13 -23.29 -28.56 -8.70
N GLY A 14 -24.04 -29.22 -7.79
CA GLY A 14 -23.62 -29.43 -6.40
C GLY A 14 -22.50 -30.48 -6.24
N ALA A 15 -22.48 -31.50 -7.09
CA ALA A 15 -21.50 -32.59 -6.99
C ALA A 15 -20.10 -32.22 -7.49
N SER A 16 -19.95 -31.22 -8.37
CA SER A 16 -18.64 -30.83 -8.92
C SER A 16 -17.80 -29.98 -7.97
N VAL A 17 -18.42 -29.22 -7.07
CA VAL A 17 -17.69 -28.35 -6.12
C VAL A 17 -17.02 -29.17 -5.00
N ALA A 18 -17.65 -30.27 -4.57
CA ALA A 18 -17.14 -31.09 -3.47
C ALA A 18 -15.91 -31.94 -3.86
N VAL A 19 -15.83 -32.42 -5.11
CA VAL A 19 -14.72 -33.28 -5.57
C VAL A 19 -13.42 -32.48 -5.79
N LEU A 20 -13.53 -31.23 -6.27
CA LEU A 20 -12.36 -30.36 -6.48
C LEU A 20 -11.74 -29.86 -5.16
N GLY A 21 -12.54 -29.64 -4.12
CA GLY A 21 -12.06 -29.23 -2.80
C GLY A 21 -11.26 -30.32 -2.07
N ALA A 22 -11.67 -31.60 -2.21
CA ALA A 22 -10.99 -32.73 -1.59
C ALA A 22 -9.62 -33.03 -2.23
N LEU A 23 -9.47 -32.78 -3.54
CA LEU A 23 -8.20 -33.01 -4.26
C LEU A 23 -7.11 -32.00 -3.89
N LEU A 24 -7.48 -30.74 -3.60
CA LEU A 24 -6.53 -29.69 -3.23
C LEU A 24 -6.04 -29.82 -1.78
N TYR A 25 -6.87 -30.33 -0.87
CA TYR A 25 -6.49 -30.52 0.53
C TYR A 25 -5.50 -31.69 0.73
N ALA A 26 -5.56 -32.72 -0.12
CA ALA A 26 -4.69 -33.89 -0.02
C ALA A 26 -3.24 -33.67 -0.50
N LEU A 27 -2.98 -32.64 -1.32
CA LEU A 27 -1.62 -32.32 -1.80
C LEU A 27 -0.77 -31.48 -0.82
N SER A 28 -1.36 -30.98 0.27
CA SER A 28 -0.69 -30.05 1.20
C SER A 28 0.02 -30.75 2.37
N SER A 29 -0.11 -32.07 2.50
CA SER A 29 0.21 -32.79 3.75
C SER A 29 1.52 -33.59 3.74
N VAL A 30 2.41 -33.38 2.76
CA VAL A 30 3.69 -34.14 2.69
C VAL A 30 4.89 -33.20 2.51
N PHE A 31 5.30 -32.53 3.59
CA PHE A 31 6.70 -32.22 3.93
C PHE A 31 6.77 -31.53 5.32
N VAL A 32 7.49 -31.92 6.36
CA VAL A 32 8.31 -33.09 6.77
C VAL A 32 8.47 -32.97 8.31
N PRO A 33 8.67 -34.08 9.05
CA PRO A 33 8.72 -34.14 10.51
C PRO A 33 10.12 -33.83 11.11
N GLY A 34 10.19 -33.58 12.42
CA GLY A 34 11.45 -33.77 13.16
C GLY A 34 11.55 -33.06 14.52
N ALA A 35 11.24 -33.78 15.60
CA ALA A 35 11.61 -33.42 16.96
C ALA A 35 13.08 -33.81 17.25
N GLY A 36 13.83 -32.88 17.87
CA GLY A 36 14.98 -33.18 18.74
C GLY A 36 16.37 -33.26 18.10
N ALA A 37 17.21 -32.23 18.33
CA ALA A 37 18.51 -32.33 19.01
C ALA A 37 19.39 -31.07 18.85
N LYS A 38 20.05 -30.72 19.96
CA LYS A 38 21.27 -29.88 20.12
C LYS A 38 21.11 -28.36 20.01
N ALA A 39 21.17 -27.77 21.20
CA ALA A 39 21.67 -26.43 21.45
C ALA A 39 23.04 -26.22 20.78
N GLU A 40 23.19 -25.09 20.09
CA GLU A 40 24.28 -24.14 20.34
C GLU A 40 23.75 -22.73 20.12
N LYS A 41 23.58 -22.02 21.24
CA LYS A 41 23.21 -20.62 21.29
C LYS A 41 24.46 -19.80 20.92
N LYS A 42 24.74 -19.63 19.62
CA LYS A 42 25.67 -18.59 19.18
C LYS A 42 24.94 -17.25 19.33
N THR A 43 25.04 -16.68 20.53
CA THR A 43 24.71 -15.28 20.80
C THR A 43 25.72 -14.42 20.05
N GLU A 44 25.47 -14.23 18.77
CA GLU A 44 25.97 -13.07 18.06
C GLU A 44 25.06 -11.91 18.44
N LYS A 45 25.63 -10.97 19.21
CA LYS A 45 25.00 -9.72 19.60
C LYS A 45 24.69 -8.93 18.33
N ARG A 46 23.53 -9.22 17.72
CA ARG A 46 22.92 -8.37 16.69
C ARG A 46 22.68 -7.03 17.36
N VAL A 47 23.57 -6.08 17.07
CA VAL A 47 23.31 -4.67 17.34
C VAL A 47 22.04 -4.34 16.56
N GLU A 48 20.92 -4.24 17.27
CA GLU A 48 19.68 -3.71 16.72
C GLU A 48 19.97 -2.28 16.29
N LYS A 49 20.23 -2.12 14.99
CA LYS A 49 20.21 -0.83 14.34
C LYS A 49 18.76 -0.33 14.46
N LYS A 50 18.54 0.58 15.40
CA LYS A 50 17.27 1.32 15.59
C LYS A 50 16.72 1.67 14.21
N PRO A 51 15.45 1.36 13.90
CA PRO A 51 14.91 1.62 12.57
C PRO A 51 15.04 3.11 12.28
N GLU A 52 15.91 3.43 11.33
CA GLU A 52 16.12 4.78 10.86
C GLU A 52 14.79 5.22 10.23
N LYS A 53 14.10 6.18 10.86
CA LYS A 53 12.84 6.69 10.34
C LYS A 53 13.13 7.29 8.97
N LYS A 54 12.76 6.57 7.91
CA LYS A 54 12.93 7.00 6.51
C LYS A 54 12.30 8.39 6.37
N LYS A 55 13.12 9.40 6.09
CA LYS A 55 12.63 10.75 5.83
C LYS A 55 11.94 10.75 4.46
N LEU A 56 10.69 11.21 4.43
CA LEU A 56 9.93 11.37 3.19
C LEU A 56 10.50 12.55 2.40
N SER A 57 10.54 12.40 1.08
CA SER A 57 10.89 13.45 0.12
C SER A 57 9.75 14.47 -0.06
N GLY A 58 10.07 15.64 -0.62
CA GLY A 58 9.06 16.66 -0.94
C GLY A 58 8.00 16.17 -1.94
N ALA A 59 8.39 15.32 -2.90
CA ALA A 59 7.46 14.71 -3.86
C ALA A 59 6.51 13.71 -3.18
N GLU A 60 7.00 12.88 -2.27
CA GLU A 60 6.16 11.96 -1.49
C GLU A 60 5.17 12.74 -0.62
N LEU A 61 5.64 13.79 0.07
CA LEU A 61 4.78 14.65 0.89
C LEU A 61 3.73 15.39 0.06
N TYR A 62 4.08 15.85 -1.15
CA TYR A 62 3.15 16.46 -2.09
C TYR A 62 2.04 15.48 -2.47
N SER A 63 2.38 14.26 -2.90
CA SER A 63 1.41 13.22 -3.27
C SER A 63 0.54 12.74 -2.11
N MET A 64 1.04 12.81 -0.87
CA MET A 64 0.30 12.42 0.33
C MET A 64 -0.66 13.49 0.85
N HIS A 65 -0.40 14.78 0.57
CA HIS A 65 -1.12 15.87 1.23
C HIS A 65 -1.92 16.77 0.28
N CYS A 66 -1.43 16.99 -0.95
CA CYS A 66 -1.96 18.04 -1.81
C CYS A 66 -3.25 17.65 -2.56
N ASN A 67 -3.59 16.36 -2.60
CA ASN A 67 -4.81 15.84 -3.22
C ASN A 67 -5.93 15.51 -2.21
N ARG A 68 -5.73 15.82 -0.92
CA ARG A 68 -6.65 15.40 0.14
C ARG A 68 -7.98 16.16 0.14
N CYS A 69 -8.01 17.38 -0.41
CA CYS A 69 -9.18 18.27 -0.36
C CYS A 69 -9.69 18.70 -1.74
N HIS A 70 -8.83 18.70 -2.75
CA HIS A 70 -9.14 19.01 -4.14
C HIS A 70 -8.10 18.29 -5.00
N PRO A 71 -8.31 18.17 -6.33
CA PRO A 71 -7.27 17.66 -7.22
C PRO A 71 -5.98 18.44 -7.03
N GLU A 72 -4.86 17.74 -6.85
CA GLU A 72 -3.56 18.38 -6.70
C GLU A 72 -3.22 19.15 -7.98
N ARG A 73 -2.65 20.34 -7.82
CA ARG A 73 -2.27 21.20 -8.95
C ARG A 73 -0.85 20.89 -9.37
N TYR A 74 -0.62 20.66 -10.65
CA TYR A 74 0.70 20.30 -11.14
C TYR A 74 1.72 21.42 -10.89
N PRO A 75 2.95 21.11 -10.48
CA PRO A 75 3.99 22.12 -10.20
C PRO A 75 4.21 23.11 -11.34
N THR A 76 4.06 22.65 -12.59
CA THR A 76 4.24 23.44 -13.81
C THR A 76 3.15 24.50 -14.06
N GLU A 77 2.01 24.44 -13.36
CA GLU A 77 0.89 25.38 -13.54
C GLU A 77 1.17 26.79 -12.97
N ARG A 78 2.16 26.94 -12.09
CA ARG A 78 2.43 28.18 -11.37
C ARG A 78 3.92 28.45 -11.29
N THR A 79 4.28 29.71 -11.13
CA THR A 79 5.68 30.12 -10.92
C THR A 79 6.14 29.82 -9.49
N ALA A 80 7.45 29.73 -9.28
CA ALA A 80 8.04 29.51 -7.95
C ALA A 80 7.57 30.53 -6.89
N ALA A 81 7.36 31.78 -7.29
CA ALA A 81 6.87 32.84 -6.40
C ALA A 81 5.39 32.64 -6.04
N GLN A 82 4.56 32.24 -7.00
CA GLN A 82 3.15 31.93 -6.74
C GLN A 82 3.01 30.73 -5.80
N TRP A 83 3.82 29.70 -5.96
CA TRP A 83 3.82 28.54 -5.06
C TRP A 83 4.14 28.90 -3.61
N LYS A 84 5.03 29.87 -3.37
CA LYS A 84 5.33 30.37 -2.03
C LYS A 84 4.07 30.91 -1.34
N THR A 85 3.31 31.75 -2.04
CA THR A 85 2.06 32.33 -1.51
C THR A 85 0.98 31.26 -1.33
N ILE A 86 0.82 30.36 -2.30
CA ILE A 86 -0.17 29.27 -2.24
C ILE A 86 0.11 28.37 -1.05
N LEU A 87 1.37 27.96 -0.86
CA LEU A 87 1.71 27.04 0.20
C LEU A 87 1.67 27.68 1.59
N LEU A 88 1.87 28.99 1.70
CA LEU A 88 1.59 29.75 2.92
C LEU A 88 0.13 29.58 3.36
N HIS A 89 -0.82 29.71 2.43
CA HIS A 89 -2.24 29.48 2.71
C HIS A 89 -2.54 27.99 2.94
N MET A 90 -1.98 27.10 2.11
CA MET A 90 -2.22 25.66 2.22
C MET A 90 -1.62 25.03 3.46
N ARG A 91 -0.53 25.56 4.01
CA ARG A 91 0.04 25.07 5.27
C ARG A 91 -0.98 25.13 6.40
N VAL A 92 -1.72 26.23 6.51
CA VAL A 92 -2.76 26.39 7.54
C VAL A 92 -3.97 25.54 7.21
N ARG A 93 -4.44 25.58 5.95
CA ARG A 93 -5.63 24.85 5.49
C ARG A 93 -5.49 23.33 5.58
N ALA A 94 -4.34 22.80 5.20
CA ALA A 94 -4.03 21.38 5.24
C ALA A 94 -3.33 20.95 6.55
N ASN A 95 -3.17 21.88 7.51
CA ASN A 95 -2.52 21.64 8.79
C ASN A 95 -1.16 20.93 8.66
N LEU A 96 -0.29 21.47 7.80
CA LEU A 96 1.01 20.89 7.50
C LEU A 96 2.06 21.34 8.55
N PRO A 97 2.85 20.40 9.11
CA PRO A 97 4.03 20.75 9.89
C PRO A 97 4.98 21.65 9.11
N ALA A 98 5.69 22.55 9.81
CA ALA A 98 6.59 23.53 9.19
C ALA A 98 7.60 22.86 8.24
N GLU A 99 8.29 21.83 8.74
CA GLU A 99 9.29 21.06 7.98
C GLU A 99 8.71 20.44 6.70
N GLN A 100 7.53 19.82 6.79
CA GLN A 100 6.88 19.21 5.63
C GLN A 100 6.43 20.26 4.62
N SER A 101 5.90 21.39 5.08
CA SER A 101 5.53 22.50 4.20
C SER A 101 6.74 23.05 3.43
N GLN A 102 7.91 23.17 4.06
CA GLN A 102 9.11 23.65 3.36
C GLN A 102 9.62 22.63 2.33
N MET A 103 9.58 21.34 2.64
CA MET A 103 9.97 20.29 1.69
C MET A 103 9.05 20.24 0.47
N ILE A 104 7.73 20.39 0.68
CA ILE A 104 6.76 20.51 -0.42
C ILE A 104 7.00 21.80 -1.22
N LEU A 105 7.26 22.93 -0.56
CA LEU A 105 7.52 24.19 -1.24
C LEU A 105 8.72 24.08 -2.18
N LYS A 106 9.81 23.50 -1.67
CA LYS A 106 11.02 23.29 -2.46
C LYS A 106 10.72 22.42 -3.68
N TYR A 107 10.03 21.30 -3.49
CA TYR A 107 9.62 20.44 -4.61
C TYR A 107 8.79 21.20 -5.66
N LEU A 108 7.80 22.00 -5.23
CA LEU A 108 6.96 22.78 -6.14
C LEU A 108 7.76 23.85 -6.90
N GLN A 109 8.72 24.49 -6.25
CA GLN A 109 9.57 25.52 -6.86
C GLN A 109 10.58 24.94 -7.84
N ASP A 110 11.23 23.83 -7.47
CA ASP A 110 12.21 23.13 -8.31
C ASP A 110 11.57 22.58 -9.61
N ASN A 111 10.26 22.32 -9.57
CA ASN A 111 9.48 21.81 -10.72
C ASN A 111 8.48 22.86 -11.26
N SER A 112 8.64 24.12 -10.88
CA SER A 112 7.69 25.17 -11.26
C SER A 112 7.74 25.54 -12.74
N GLY A 113 6.63 26.09 -13.25
CA GLY A 113 6.60 26.72 -14.56
C GLY A 113 7.48 27.98 -14.59
N ARG A 114 7.93 28.38 -15.78
CA ARG A 114 8.66 29.63 -16.00
C ARG A 114 7.81 30.86 -15.68
#